data_AF-G9KSW7-F1
#
_entry.id   AF-G9KSW7-F1
#
_cell.length_a   1.000
_cell.length_b   1.000
_cell.length_c   1.000
_cell.angle_alpha   90.00
_cell.angle_beta   90.00
_cell.angle_gamma   90.00
#
_symmetry.space_group_name_H-M   'P 1'
#
loop_
_entity.id
_entity.type
_entity.pdbx_description
1 polymer ?
#
loop_
_entity_poly.entity_id
_entity_poly.type
_entity_poly.pdbx_seq_one_letter_code
_entity_poly.pdbx_strand_id
1 'polypeptide(L)' 'AMIGETNELTDVKKKLERALMETEAPLQVARECLFHREKRMGIDLVHDEVETELLTEVDIILCCQERMKLHLD' A
#
# COMPACT_ATOMS: atom_id res chain seq x y z
N ALA A 1 -33.02 11.34 10.99
CA ALA A 1 -32.42 11.72 9.70
C ALA A 1 -30.96 12.08 9.92
N MET A 2 -30.62 13.31 10.34
CA MET A 2 -29.24 13.79 10.48
C MET A 2 -28.28 12.94 11.33
N ILE A 3 -28.72 12.44 12.51
CA ILE A 3 -27.85 11.63 13.39
C ILE A 3 -27.43 10.31 12.72
N GLY A 4 -28.31 9.71 11.91
CA GLY A 4 -28.01 8.48 11.18
C GLY A 4 -26.95 8.71 10.12
N GLU A 5 -27.12 9.76 9.31
CA GLU A 5 -26.18 10.14 8.25
C GLU A 5 -24.79 10.50 8.81
N THR A 6 -24.73 11.20 9.95
CA THR A 6 -23.45 11.48 10.62
C THR A 6 -22.76 10.23 11.17
N ASN A 7 -23.54 9.25 11.66
CA ASN A 7 -22.98 7.99 12.15
C ASN A 7 -22.44 7.14 10.99
N GLU A 8 -23.18 7.05 9.89
CA GLU A 8 -22.76 6.35 8.68
C GLU A 8 -21.45 6.94 8.13
N LEU A 9 -21.36 8.28 8.04
CA LEU A 9 -20.15 8.96 7.60
C LEU A 9 -18.96 8.66 8.54
N THR A 10 -19.19 8.66 9.85
CA THR A 10 -18.16 8.34 10.85
C THR A 10 -17.65 6.90 10.70
N ASP A 11 -18.55 5.96 10.45
CA ASP A 11 -18.20 4.55 10.27
C ASP A 11 -17.43 4.32 8.95
N VAL A 12 -17.81 5.02 7.88
CA VAL A 12 -17.06 5.00 6.61
C VAL A 12 -15.66 5.58 6.81
N LYS A 13 -15.52 6.69 7.53
CA LYS A 13 -14.21 7.27 7.85
C LYS A 13 -13.32 6.27 8.60
N LYS A 14 -13.82 5.63 9.66
CA LYS A 14 -13.07 4.60 10.41
C LYS A 14 -12.65 3.41 9.55
N LYS A 15 -13.52 2.97 8.63
CA LYS A 15 -13.20 1.90 7.68
C LYS A 15 -12.08 2.31 6.74
N LEU A 16 -12.08 3.56 6.25
CA LEU A 16 -11.04 4.09 5.39
C LEU A 16 -9.69 4.22 6.13
N GLU A 17 -9.69 4.71 7.37
CA GLU A 17 -8.50 4.75 8.24
C GLU A 17 -7.91 3.36 8.46
N ARG A 18 -8.77 2.37 8.73
CA ARG A 18 -8.34 0.98 8.89
C ARG A 18 -7.77 0.41 7.58
N ALA A 19 -8.45 0.62 6.45
CA ALA A 19 -7.98 0.17 5.15
C ALA A 19 -6.61 0.76 4.82
N LEU A 20 -6.40 2.05 5.12
CA LEU A 20 -5.09 2.69 4.95
C LEU A 20 -4.01 1.99 5.79
N MET A 21 -4.28 1.73 7.08
CA MET A 21 -3.35 1.02 7.96
C MET A 21 -3.03 -0.41 7.46
N GLU A 22 -4.04 -1.12 6.95
CA GLU A 22 -3.88 -2.48 6.43
C GLU A 22 -2.95 -2.55 5.20
N THR A 23 -2.75 -1.44 4.48
CA THR A 23 -1.79 -1.38 3.34
C THR A 23 -0.33 -1.28 3.74
N GLU A 24 0.01 -0.93 4.98
CA GLU A 24 1.40 -0.77 5.42
C GLU A 24 2.16 -2.11 5.43
N ALA A 25 1.50 -3.18 5.85
CA ALA A 25 2.09 -4.52 5.90
C ALA A 25 2.51 -5.03 4.49
N PRO A 26 1.64 -5.05 3.46
CA PRO A 26 2.07 -5.46 2.12
C PRO A 26 3.12 -4.51 1.51
N LEU A 27 3.03 -3.20 1.76
CA LEU A 27 4.06 -2.25 1.31
C LEU A 27 5.45 -2.58 1.87
N GLN A 28 5.50 -2.90 3.17
CA GLN A 28 6.75 -3.28 3.82
C GLN A 28 7.32 -4.56 3.20
N VAL A 29 6.49 -5.59 3.01
CA VAL A 29 6.91 -6.87 2.42
C VAL A 29 7.45 -6.66 0.99
N ALA A 30 6.76 -5.90 0.14
CA ALA A 30 7.21 -5.65 -1.23
C ALA A 30 8.58 -4.95 -1.26
N ARG A 31 8.80 -3.95 -0.38
CA ARG A 31 10.09 -3.26 -0.22
C ARG A 31 11.20 -4.17 0.29
N GLU A 32 10.92 -5.03 1.26
CA GLU A 32 11.89 -6.02 1.75
C GLU A 32 12.27 -7.03 0.67
N CYS A 33 11.31 -7.47 -0.16
CA CYS A 33 11.58 -8.32 -1.31
C CYS A 33 12.51 -7.64 -2.32
N LEU A 34 12.28 -6.38 -2.66
CA LEU A 34 13.16 -5.59 -3.54
C LEU A 34 14.57 -5.48 -2.94
N PHE A 35 14.68 -5.12 -1.66
CA PHE A 35 15.96 -5.00 -0.96
C PHE A 35 16.77 -6.31 -0.96
N HIS A 36 16.12 -7.45 -0.77
CA HIS A 36 16.79 -8.75 -0.85
C HIS A 36 17.24 -9.08 -2.28
N ARG A 37 16.48 -8.66 -3.29
CA ARG A 37 16.83 -8.85 -4.70
C ARG A 37 18.03 -8.01 -5.14
N GLU A 38 18.09 -6.75 -4.70
CA GLU A 38 19.24 -5.86 -4.93
C GLU A 38 20.54 -6.37 -4.29
N LYS A 39 20.43 -7.20 -3.24
CA LYS A 39 21.57 -7.83 -2.55
C LYS A 39 22.09 -9.09 -3.22
N ARG A 40 21.44 -9.59 -4.28
CA ARG A 40 21.96 -10.74 -5.04
C ARG A 40 23.31 -10.39 -5.67
N MET A 41 24.17 -11.38 -5.89
CA MET A 41 25.54 -11.18 -6.38
C MET A 41 25.82 -12.03 -7.61
N GLY A 42 26.71 -11.54 -8.49
CA GLY A 42 27.15 -12.27 -9.66
C GLY A 42 26.00 -12.54 -10.64
N ILE A 43 25.85 -13.79 -11.06
CA ILE A 43 24.83 -14.20 -12.03
C ILE A 43 23.39 -14.09 -11.50
N ASP A 44 23.22 -14.03 -10.17
CA ASP A 44 21.91 -13.93 -9.54
C ASP A 44 21.40 -12.48 -9.46
N LEU A 45 22.26 -11.48 -9.69
CA LEU A 45 21.85 -10.08 -9.76
C LEU A 45 21.27 -9.79 -11.16
N VAL A 46 19.96 -9.99 -11.27
CA VAL A 46 19.21 -9.79 -12.50
C VAL A 46 17.96 -8.95 -12.24
N HIS A 47 17.65 -8.06 -13.18
CA HIS A 47 16.38 -7.33 -13.24
C HIS A 47 15.34 -8.25 -13.89
N ASP A 48 14.74 -9.12 -13.08
CA ASP A 48 13.76 -10.11 -13.53
C ASP A 48 12.32 -9.58 -13.48
N GLU A 49 11.39 -10.35 -14.04
CA GLU A 49 9.97 -10.01 -14.07
C GLU A 49 9.41 -9.76 -12.66
N VAL A 50 9.87 -10.51 -11.66
CA VAL A 50 9.37 -10.34 -10.28
C VAL A 50 9.81 -9.00 -9.70
N GLU A 51 11.01 -8.52 -10.00
CA GLU A 51 11.42 -7.16 -9.61
C GLU A 51 10.51 -6.08 -10.22
N THR A 52 10.15 -6.25 -11.50
CA THR A 52 9.24 -5.33 -12.20
C THR A 52 7.85 -5.32 -11.57
N GLU A 53 7.31 -6.49 -11.25
CA GLU A 53 6.00 -6.61 -10.58
C GLU A 53 6.03 -6.06 -9.15
N LEU A 54 7.12 -6.27 -8.40
CA LEU A 54 7.28 -5.70 -7.05
C LEU A 54 7.34 -4.18 -7.07
N LEU A 55 8.02 -3.57 -8.04
CA LEU A 55 8.03 -2.12 -8.22
C LEU A 55 6.63 -1.59 -8.54
N THR A 56 5.90 -2.30 -9.40
CA THR A 56 4.51 -1.99 -9.75
C THR A 56 3.58 -2.10 -8.53
N GLU A 57 3.75 -3.13 -7.70
CA GLU A 57 3.00 -3.31 -6.46
C GLU A 57 3.25 -2.15 -5.48
N VAL A 58 4.51 -1.75 -5.29
CA VAL A 58 4.86 -0.60 -4.45
C VAL A 58 4.19 0.68 -4.95
N ASP A 59 4.25 0.96 -6.26
CA ASP A 59 3.64 2.14 -6.86
C ASP A 59 2.13 2.16 -6.65
N ILE A 60 1.45 1.04 -6.94
CA ILE A 60 0.00 0.90 -6.76
C ILE A 60 -0.39 1.14 -5.30
N ILE A 61 0.33 0.53 -4.35
CA ILE A 61 0.02 0.69 -2.92
C ILE A 61 0.19 2.16 -2.52
N LEU A 62 1.28 2.83 -2.92
CA LEU A 62 1.51 4.24 -2.60
C LEU A 62 0.44 5.16 -3.20
N CYS A 63 0.05 4.95 -4.46
CA CYS A 63 -1.07 5.67 -5.08
C CYS A 63 -2.38 5.45 -4.33
N CYS A 64 -2.66 4.21 -3.89
CA CYS A 64 -3.84 3.92 -3.09
C CYS A 64 -3.80 4.66 -1.74
N GLN A 65 -2.66 4.64 -1.06
CA GLN A 65 -2.48 5.33 0.21
C GLN A 65 -2.66 6.85 0.07
N GLU A 66 -2.09 7.47 -0.97
CA GLU A 66 -2.25 8.90 -1.25
C GLU A 66 -3.72 9.26 -1.45
N ARG A 67 -4.45 8.47 -2.25
CA ARG A 67 -5.89 8.67 -2.46
C ARG A 67 -6.70 8.51 -1.18
N MET A 68 -6.39 7.53 -0.34
CA MET A 68 -7.09 7.34 0.94
C MET A 68 -6.82 8.52 1.88
N LYS A 69 -5.58 9.00 1.97
CA LYS A 69 -5.18 10.15 2.80
C LYS A 69 -5.91 11.42 2.37
N LEU A 70 -6.00 11.69 1.06
CA LEU A 70 -6.74 12.82 0.50
C LEU A 70 -8.22 12.86 0.94
N HIS A 71 -8.84 11.71 1.19
CA HIS A 71 -10.24 11.61 1.61
C HIS A 71 -10.41 11.56 3.15
N LEU A 72 -9.32 11.49 3.91
CA LEU A 72 -9.33 11.50 5.38
C LEU A 72 -9.03 12.88 5.97
N ASP A 73 -8.27 13.70 5.22
CA ASP A 73 -8.02 15.13 5.46
C ASP A 73 -9.27 15.98 5.18
#